data_AF-A0A919DPW7-F1
#
_entry.id   AF-A0A919DPW7-F1
#
_cell.length_a   1.000
_cell.length_b   1.000
_cell.length_c   1.000
_cell.angle_alpha   90.00
_cell.angle_beta   90.00
_cell.angle_gamma   90.00
#
_symmetry.space_group_name_H-M   'P 1'
#
loop_
_entity.id
_entity.type
_entity.pdbx_description
1 polymer ?
#
loop_
_entity_poly.entity_id
_entity_poly.type
_entity_poly.pdbx_seq_one_letter_code
_entity_poly.pdbx_strand_id
1 'polypeptide(L)'
;MPAEVAEYRAEQLGIADPSCLKEYGERDGDDPCTRRGDPGGGSWRDFAEVRDELSEWLDARAWTTGDGPKSLFDAAAGWLRERGVLLPGAGRLARLVGTVREAANNRLWEALYGLLSTSQRAVPNSLLTVPPGARVSELDHLRRGPVRISGPQMKWALKRAEEIAPFGMGEVDLSAIPPRRLAELSRYGIDGKASLLRQHGDCRRLATLLATAVHLTPRAVDDALNLLEVLIATKLLARAERETAKEKLKTLPGVERASAKLAAAFQIVFNTTSEQVDTDTGEISPPEVETLEAMWERIEQVVPRHELAAAIAALFRADAAARLGRRRGMAVPAGHSVRHRAVVPEAPGHGGRLRRCPGGPAGPEGVEVAAASDGP
;
A
#
# COMPACT_ATOMS: atom_id res chain seq x y z
N MET A 1 55.24 33.64 -3.00
CA MET A 1 54.31 33.88 -4.14
C MET A 1 54.87 35.02 -4.98
N PRO A 2 54.90 34.93 -6.32
CA PRO A 2 55.27 36.07 -7.17
C PRO A 2 54.32 37.27 -6.93
N ALA A 3 54.85 38.50 -6.92
CA ALA A 3 54.10 39.71 -6.57
C ALA A 3 52.88 39.93 -7.48
N GLU A 4 53.05 39.68 -8.78
CA GLU A 4 52.01 39.80 -9.81
C GLU A 4 50.79 38.90 -9.53
N VAL A 5 51.01 37.71 -8.95
CA VAL A 5 49.94 36.77 -8.60
C VAL A 5 49.20 37.23 -7.35
N ALA A 6 49.89 37.88 -6.41
CA ALA A 6 49.28 38.42 -5.20
C ALA A 6 48.44 39.66 -5.51
N GLU A 7 48.93 40.56 -6.35
CA GLU A 7 48.22 41.75 -6.84
C GLU A 7 46.96 41.37 -7.62
N TYR A 8 47.08 40.46 -8.60
CA TYR A 8 45.93 40.02 -9.38
C TYR A 8 44.85 39.39 -8.50
N ARG A 9 45.24 38.64 -7.45
CA ARG A 9 44.27 38.05 -6.51
C ARG A 9 43.69 39.08 -5.54
N ALA A 10 44.47 40.05 -5.09
CA ALA A 10 44.00 41.14 -4.25
C ALA A 10 42.94 41.98 -4.98
N GLU A 11 43.17 42.29 -6.26
CA GLU A 11 42.22 43.00 -7.12
C GLU A 11 40.92 42.20 -7.30
N GLN A 12 41.00 40.90 -7.59
CA GLN A 12 39.83 40.02 -7.72
C GLN A 12 39.00 39.88 -6.44
N LEU A 13 39.63 40.05 -5.28
CA LEU A 13 39.00 39.92 -3.96
C LEU A 13 38.64 41.28 -3.33
N GLY A 14 38.91 42.41 -4.02
CA GLY A 14 38.65 43.76 -3.52
C GLY A 14 39.54 44.16 -2.32
N ILE A 15 40.72 43.56 -2.18
CA ILE A 15 41.68 43.84 -1.11
C ILE A 15 42.60 44.98 -1.57
N ALA A 16 42.62 46.08 -0.81
CA ALA A 16 43.32 47.31 -1.19
C ALA A 16 44.85 47.21 -1.14
N ASP A 17 45.40 46.35 -0.28
CA ASP A 17 46.85 46.16 -0.16
C ASP A 17 47.23 44.66 -0.29
N PRO A 18 47.88 44.26 -1.39
CA PRO A 18 48.37 42.89 -1.61
C PRO A 18 49.47 42.48 -0.61
N SER A 19 50.10 43.44 0.08
CA SER A 19 51.20 43.18 1.00
C SER A 19 50.75 42.46 2.29
N CYS A 20 49.45 42.48 2.61
CA CYS A 20 48.86 41.76 3.74
C CYS A 20 49.04 40.23 3.66
N LEU A 21 49.33 39.69 2.47
CA LEU A 21 49.68 38.28 2.27
C LEU A 21 51.02 37.91 2.91
N LYS A 22 51.93 38.87 3.12
CA LYS A 22 53.22 38.62 3.79
C LYS A 22 53.01 38.36 5.29
N GLU A 23 52.11 39.11 5.91
CA GLU A 23 51.69 38.90 7.31
C GLU A 23 50.98 37.54 7.50
N TYR A 24 50.34 37.01 6.46
CA TYR A 24 49.72 35.68 6.51
C TYR A 24 50.75 34.56 6.76
N GLY A 25 52.00 34.76 6.32
CA GLY A 25 53.10 33.81 6.49
C GLY A 25 53.88 33.95 7.80
N GLU A 26 53.71 35.05 8.53
CA GLU A 26 54.40 35.35 9.80
C GLU A 26 53.64 34.86 11.04
N ARG A 27 52.69 33.94 10.86
CA ARG A 27 51.84 33.44 11.94
C ARG A 27 52.64 32.53 12.89
N ASP A 28 52.61 32.86 14.18
CA ASP A 28 52.97 31.92 15.24
C ASP A 28 52.06 30.69 15.13
N GLY A 29 52.69 29.52 14.95
CA GLY A 29 52.00 28.24 14.71
C GLY A 29 51.14 27.74 15.89
N ASP A 30 51.21 28.42 17.03
CA ASP A 30 50.62 28.00 18.30
C ASP A 30 49.39 28.83 18.72
N ASP A 31 48.77 29.60 17.82
CA ASP A 31 47.55 30.32 18.15
C ASP A 31 46.31 29.46 17.82
N PRO A 32 45.65 28.79 18.81
CA PRO A 32 44.39 28.08 18.60
C PRO A 32 43.22 29.01 18.20
N CYS A 33 43.50 30.29 17.99
CA CYS A 33 42.59 31.37 17.65
C CYS A 33 42.35 31.52 16.13
N THR A 34 41.88 30.44 15.47
CA THR A 34 40.80 30.63 14.47
C THR A 34 39.45 30.66 15.20
N ARG A 35 39.44 31.36 16.33
CA ARG A 35 38.30 31.81 17.11
C ARG A 35 37.95 33.22 16.63
N ARG A 36 37.91 33.44 15.30
CA ARG A 36 37.43 34.70 14.74
C ARG A 36 35.92 34.72 14.95
N GLY A 37 35.54 35.36 16.05
CA GLY A 37 34.20 35.86 16.24
C GLY A 37 33.78 36.64 15.01
N ASP A 38 32.58 36.33 14.54
CA ASP A 38 31.79 37.21 13.70
C ASP A 38 31.72 38.60 14.38
N PRO A 39 31.78 39.73 13.66
CA PRO A 39 31.52 41.05 14.25
C PRO A 39 30.12 41.16 14.89
N GLY A 40 29.25 40.17 14.68
CA GLY A 40 27.92 40.00 15.28
C GLY A 40 27.84 39.15 16.56
N GLY A 41 28.84 39.18 17.45
CA GLY A 41 28.64 38.93 18.89
C GLY A 41 28.22 37.54 19.39
N GLY A 42 28.18 36.50 18.54
CA GLY A 42 27.93 35.12 18.99
C GLY A 42 29.23 34.37 19.27
N SER A 43 29.52 34.04 20.53
CA SER A 43 30.65 33.17 20.88
C SER A 43 30.38 31.74 20.41
N TRP A 44 31.10 31.27 19.39
CA TRP A 44 31.04 29.88 18.95
C TRP A 44 31.56 28.92 20.02
N ARG A 45 30.83 27.83 20.28
CA ARG A 45 31.22 26.80 21.26
C ARG A 45 32.13 25.75 20.64
N ASP A 46 33.01 25.15 21.45
CA ASP A 46 33.83 24.03 20.99
C ASP A 46 32.98 22.74 20.93
N PHE A 47 33.25 21.90 19.94
CA PHE A 47 32.68 20.57 19.83
C PHE A 47 32.93 19.71 21.07
N ALA A 48 34.08 19.88 21.74
CA ALA A 48 34.39 19.13 22.95
C ALA A 48 33.38 19.36 24.09
N GLU A 49 32.84 20.57 24.20
CA GLU A 49 31.88 20.95 25.25
C GLU A 49 30.49 20.33 25.05
N VAL A 50 30.09 20.12 23.80
CA VAL A 50 28.74 19.63 23.44
C VAL A 50 28.72 18.17 23.01
N ARG A 51 29.87 17.49 23.05
CA ARG A 51 30.02 16.13 22.51
C ARG A 51 29.06 15.15 23.20
N ASP A 52 28.93 15.24 24.51
CA ASP A 52 28.10 14.32 25.29
C ASP A 52 26.61 14.61 25.07
N GLU A 53 26.22 15.89 25.05
CA GLU A 53 24.85 16.33 24.70
C GLU A 53 24.45 15.84 23.29
N LEU A 54 25.36 15.98 22.31
CA LEU A 54 25.13 15.47 20.95
C LEU A 54 25.02 13.93 20.95
N SER A 55 25.80 13.25 21.77
CA SER A 55 25.80 11.78 21.84
C SER A 55 24.49 11.25 22.40
N GLU A 56 23.98 11.87 23.48
CA GLU A 56 22.66 11.54 24.05
C GLU A 56 21.53 11.82 23.06
N TRP A 57 21.58 12.97 22.37
CA TRP A 57 20.60 13.30 21.34
C TRP A 57 20.64 12.31 20.17
N LEU A 58 21.84 11.93 19.73
CA LEU A 58 22.03 10.92 18.68
C LEU A 58 21.55 9.54 19.13
N ASP A 59 21.76 9.13 20.39
CA ASP A 59 21.30 7.85 20.91
C ASP A 59 19.78 7.77 20.92
N ALA A 60 19.12 8.81 21.46
CA ALA A 60 17.65 8.88 21.48
C ALA A 60 17.06 8.82 20.06
N ARG A 61 17.70 9.50 19.11
CA ARG A 61 17.31 9.46 17.70
C ARG A 61 17.55 8.09 17.08
N ALA A 62 18.75 7.53 17.21
CA ALA A 62 19.12 6.23 16.64
C ALA A 62 18.27 5.08 17.21
N TRP A 63 17.90 5.16 18.48
CA TRP A 63 16.96 4.26 19.12
C TRP A 63 15.59 4.30 18.45
N THR A 64 15.06 5.49 18.17
CA THR A 64 13.68 5.67 17.74
C THR A 64 13.51 5.50 16.23
N THR A 65 14.41 6.07 15.42
CA THR A 65 14.20 6.19 13.96
C THR A 65 14.94 5.14 13.15
N GLY A 66 16.07 4.63 13.64
CA GLY A 66 16.88 3.67 12.89
C GLY A 66 17.56 4.25 11.64
N ASP A 67 17.72 5.58 11.60
CA ASP A 67 18.26 6.29 10.45
C ASP A 67 19.64 5.75 10.01
N GLY A 68 19.87 5.80 8.69
CA GLY A 68 21.14 5.43 8.09
C GLY A 68 22.28 6.37 8.52
N PRO A 69 23.55 5.95 8.37
CA PRO A 69 24.70 6.72 8.85
C PRO A 69 24.80 8.12 8.22
N LYS A 70 24.43 8.28 6.94
CA LYS A 70 24.40 9.60 6.28
C LYS A 70 23.35 10.53 6.89
N SER A 71 22.13 10.02 7.08
CA SER A 71 21.04 10.82 7.66
C SER A 71 21.34 11.24 9.10
N LEU A 72 21.93 10.36 9.92
CA LEU A 72 22.38 10.73 11.27
C LEU A 72 23.54 11.73 11.25
N PHE A 73 24.45 11.61 10.29
CA PHE A 73 25.54 12.56 10.11
C PHE A 73 25.02 13.96 9.74
N ASP A 74 24.12 14.04 8.76
CA ASP A 74 23.52 15.30 8.33
C ASP A 74 22.70 15.93 9.46
N ALA A 75 21.96 15.11 10.21
CA ALA A 75 21.20 15.55 11.37
C ALA A 75 22.12 16.07 12.50
N ALA A 76 23.25 15.39 12.76
CA ALA A 76 24.25 15.85 13.72
C ALA A 76 24.90 17.18 13.30
N ALA A 77 25.22 17.32 12.01
CA ALA A 77 25.77 18.56 11.47
C ALA A 77 24.78 19.73 11.56
N GLY A 78 23.49 19.47 11.28
CA GLY A 78 22.41 20.43 11.48
C GLY A 78 22.29 20.86 12.94
N TRP A 79 22.24 19.89 13.86
CA TRP A 79 22.15 20.13 15.30
C TRP A 79 23.30 21.01 15.83
N LEU A 80 24.53 20.79 15.34
CA LEU A 80 25.70 21.59 15.72
C LEU A 80 25.63 23.03 15.16
N ARG A 81 25.17 23.21 13.92
CA ARG A 81 25.02 24.53 13.29
C ARG A 81 23.97 25.37 14.00
N GLU A 82 22.81 24.79 14.31
CA GLU A 82 21.71 25.47 15.03
C GLU A 82 22.15 25.98 16.41
N ARG A 83 23.17 25.35 17.01
CA ARG A 83 23.69 25.66 18.34
C ARG A 83 24.98 26.49 18.34
N GLY A 84 25.38 27.02 17.19
CA GLY A 84 26.58 27.84 17.08
C GLY A 84 27.85 27.10 17.51
N VAL A 85 27.98 25.82 17.17
CA VAL A 85 29.15 24.99 17.52
C VAL A 85 30.11 24.91 16.34
N LEU A 86 31.41 25.02 16.59
CA LEU A 86 32.45 24.79 15.59
C LEU A 86 32.40 23.32 15.12
N LEU A 87 32.21 23.12 13.82
CA LEU A 87 32.11 21.77 13.25
C LEU A 87 33.45 21.03 13.39
N PRO A 88 33.46 19.83 14.00
CA PRO A 88 34.65 19.00 14.00
C PRO A 88 34.95 18.49 12.59
N GLY A 89 36.18 18.02 12.36
CA GLY A 89 36.51 17.35 11.10
C GLY A 89 35.53 16.20 10.80
N ALA A 90 35.12 16.08 9.53
CA ALA A 90 34.06 15.14 9.12
C ALA A 90 34.30 13.69 9.59
N GLY A 91 35.56 13.23 9.59
CA GLY A 91 35.92 11.90 10.11
C GLY A 91 35.68 11.73 11.61
N ARG A 92 35.85 12.79 12.43
CA ARG A 92 35.58 12.77 13.87
C ARG A 92 34.07 12.65 14.12
N LEU A 93 33.26 13.43 13.41
CA LEU A 93 31.80 13.36 13.51
C LEU A 93 31.26 12.01 13.03
N ALA A 94 31.75 11.50 11.89
CA ALA A 94 31.35 10.22 11.35
C ALA A 94 31.65 9.05 12.30
N ARG A 95 32.80 9.07 12.98
CA ARG A 95 33.14 8.06 14.00
C ARG A 95 32.20 8.13 15.21
N LEU A 96 31.87 9.33 15.68
CA LEU A 96 30.91 9.49 16.78
C LEU A 96 29.54 8.92 16.40
N VAL A 97 29.01 9.34 15.25
CA VAL A 97 27.74 8.85 14.71
C VAL A 97 27.75 7.33 14.56
N GLY A 98 28.84 6.76 14.01
CA GLY A 98 29.00 5.31 13.87
C GLY A 98 28.96 4.60 15.23
N THR A 99 29.69 5.12 16.22
CA THR A 99 29.76 4.53 17.56
C THR A 99 28.40 4.54 18.27
N VAL A 100 27.72 5.69 18.28
CA VAL A 100 26.39 5.83 18.92
C VAL A 100 25.36 4.95 18.21
N ARG A 101 25.37 4.92 16.87
CA ARG A 101 24.48 4.06 16.10
C ARG A 101 24.73 2.57 16.36
N GLU A 102 25.99 2.15 16.46
CA GLU A 102 26.35 0.77 16.77
C GLU A 102 25.87 0.38 18.18
N ALA A 103 26.09 1.25 19.17
CA ALA A 103 25.61 1.05 20.53
C ALA A 103 24.07 0.92 20.58
N ALA A 104 23.34 1.79 19.87
CA ALA A 104 21.88 1.72 19.78
C ALA A 104 21.38 0.44 19.09
N ASN A 105 22.08 -0.05 18.05
CA ASN A 105 21.77 -1.32 17.39
C ASN A 105 22.01 -2.52 18.33
N ASN A 106 23.14 -2.53 19.03
CA ASN A 106 23.45 -3.59 19.99
C ASN A 106 22.44 -3.63 21.12
N ARG A 107 22.09 -2.47 21.69
CA ARG A 107 21.02 -2.36 22.70
C ARG A 107 19.69 -2.92 22.20
N LEU A 108 19.32 -2.65 20.94
CA LEU A 108 18.10 -3.19 20.33
C LEU A 108 18.14 -4.71 20.24
N TRP A 109 19.26 -5.28 19.78
CA TRP A 109 19.40 -6.72 19.63
C TRP A 109 19.42 -7.43 21.00
N GLU A 110 20.11 -6.87 21.98
CA GLU A 110 20.13 -7.40 23.35
C GLU A 110 18.77 -7.32 24.02
N ALA A 111 18.04 -6.21 23.86
CA ALA A 111 16.69 -6.08 24.38
C ALA A 111 15.77 -7.16 23.82
N LEU A 112 15.76 -7.35 22.50
CA LEU A 112 14.96 -8.40 21.83
C LEU A 112 15.41 -9.81 22.21
N TYR A 113 16.72 -10.05 22.34
CA TYR A 113 17.27 -11.32 22.77
C TYR A 113 16.88 -11.66 24.22
N GLY A 114 16.87 -10.65 25.10
CA GLY A 114 16.50 -10.75 26.51
C GLY A 114 15.03 -11.10 26.74
N LEU A 115 14.14 -10.78 25.80
CA LEU A 115 12.72 -11.16 25.85
C LEU A 115 12.50 -12.67 25.67
N LEU A 116 13.47 -13.39 25.10
CA LEU A 116 13.37 -14.82 24.83
C LEU A 116 13.98 -15.64 25.95
N SER A 117 13.19 -16.53 26.55
CA SER A 117 13.70 -17.59 27.42
C SER A 117 14.59 -18.57 26.66
N THR A 118 15.46 -19.29 27.38
CA THR A 118 16.41 -20.25 26.78
C THR A 118 15.72 -21.30 25.91
N SER A 119 14.54 -21.77 26.30
CA SER A 119 13.73 -22.72 25.52
C SER A 119 13.14 -22.05 24.27
N GLN A 120 12.62 -20.83 24.38
CA GLN A 120 12.05 -20.09 23.25
C GLN A 120 13.09 -19.77 22.18
N ARG A 121 14.37 -19.57 22.53
CA ARG A 121 15.45 -19.27 21.56
C ARG A 121 15.67 -20.37 20.52
N ALA A 122 15.25 -21.61 20.80
CA ALA A 122 15.33 -22.69 19.81
C ALA A 122 14.36 -22.49 18.64
N VAL A 123 13.19 -21.88 18.91
CA VAL A 123 12.10 -21.72 17.93
C VAL A 123 12.50 -20.77 16.79
N PRO A 124 12.99 -19.54 17.01
CA PRO A 124 13.43 -18.70 15.90
C PRO A 124 14.61 -19.30 15.15
N ASN A 125 15.53 -20.00 15.85
CA ASN A 125 16.65 -20.67 15.19
C ASN A 125 16.20 -21.82 14.26
N SER A 126 15.13 -22.55 14.61
CA SER A 126 14.62 -23.63 13.74
C SER A 126 14.12 -23.10 12.40
N LEU A 127 13.69 -21.83 12.32
CA LEU A 127 13.30 -21.18 11.06
C LEU A 127 14.43 -21.19 10.03
N LEU A 128 15.69 -21.21 10.45
CA LEU A 128 16.84 -21.25 9.56
C LEU A 128 17.21 -22.67 9.08
N THR A 129 16.57 -23.71 9.62
CA THR A 129 16.88 -25.09 9.28
C THR A 129 16.15 -25.53 8.01
N VAL A 130 16.76 -26.46 7.27
CA VAL A 130 16.13 -27.12 6.12
C VAL A 130 15.71 -28.51 6.59
N PRO A 131 14.40 -28.83 6.66
CA PRO A 131 13.93 -30.15 7.06
C PRO A 131 14.43 -31.26 6.13
N PRO A 132 14.55 -32.51 6.61
CA PRO A 132 14.86 -33.66 5.77
C PRO A 132 13.88 -33.77 4.59
N GLY A 133 14.42 -33.91 3.38
CA GLY A 133 13.62 -33.99 2.14
C GLY A 133 13.14 -32.64 1.59
N ALA A 134 13.32 -31.53 2.32
CA ALA A 134 13.05 -30.19 1.82
C ALA A 134 14.27 -29.59 1.10
N ARG A 135 14.02 -28.61 0.22
CA ARG A 135 15.07 -27.85 -0.49
C ARG A 135 15.24 -26.42 0.02
N VAL A 136 14.35 -25.98 0.91
CA VAL A 136 14.27 -24.60 1.39
C VAL A 136 14.12 -24.61 2.90
N SER A 137 14.54 -23.52 3.55
CA SER A 137 14.38 -23.40 5.00
C SER A 137 12.92 -23.22 5.41
N GLU A 138 12.62 -23.47 6.68
CA GLU A 138 11.30 -23.16 7.26
C GLU A 138 10.94 -21.68 7.07
N LEU A 139 11.89 -20.76 7.27
CA LEU A 139 11.70 -19.33 7.00
C LEU A 139 11.31 -19.08 5.53
N ASP A 140 12.03 -19.71 4.59
CA ASP A 140 11.75 -19.57 3.16
C ASP A 140 10.40 -20.16 2.75
N HIS A 141 9.93 -21.18 3.47
CA HIS A 141 8.61 -21.78 3.29
C HIS A 141 7.53 -20.82 3.80
N LEU A 142 7.65 -20.40 5.05
CA LEU A 142 6.63 -19.66 5.79
C LEU A 142 6.53 -18.18 5.40
N ARG A 143 7.54 -17.59 4.75
CA ARG A 143 7.43 -16.21 4.24
C ARG A 143 6.63 -16.09 2.94
N ARG A 144 6.38 -17.20 2.24
CA ARG A 144 5.66 -17.17 0.95
C ARG A 144 4.19 -16.86 1.20
N GLY A 145 3.65 -15.87 0.48
CA GLY A 145 2.21 -15.61 0.47
C GLY A 145 1.47 -16.52 -0.53
N PRO A 146 0.13 -16.56 -0.49
CA PRO A 146 -0.67 -17.20 -1.52
C PRO A 146 -0.47 -16.51 -2.87
N VAL A 147 -0.31 -17.29 -3.94
CA VAL A 147 0.02 -16.78 -5.28
C VAL A 147 -1.11 -16.87 -6.30
N ARG A 148 -2.18 -17.61 -5.96
CA ARG A 148 -3.33 -17.82 -6.86
C ARG A 148 -4.63 -17.87 -6.07
N ILE A 149 -5.70 -17.43 -6.73
CA ILE A 149 -7.06 -17.49 -6.19
C ILE A 149 -7.65 -18.88 -6.46
N SER A 150 -7.48 -19.81 -5.52
CA SER A 150 -8.03 -21.17 -5.62
C SER A 150 -8.29 -21.83 -4.27
N GLY A 151 -9.20 -22.81 -4.22
CA GLY A 151 -9.47 -23.61 -3.02
C GLY A 151 -8.23 -24.33 -2.46
N PRO A 152 -7.39 -24.99 -3.29
CA PRO A 152 -6.13 -25.55 -2.81
C PRO A 152 -5.16 -24.52 -2.21
N GLN A 153 -5.09 -23.32 -2.78
CA GLN A 153 -4.30 -22.23 -2.19
C GLN A 153 -4.90 -21.73 -0.88
N MET A 154 -6.23 -21.72 -0.74
CA MET A 154 -6.89 -21.39 0.54
C MET A 154 -6.53 -22.39 1.63
N LYS A 155 -6.58 -23.69 1.33
CA LYS A 155 -6.15 -24.73 2.27
C LYS A 155 -4.69 -24.54 2.68
N TRP A 156 -3.83 -24.19 1.72
CA TRP A 156 -2.43 -23.92 2.01
C TRP A 156 -2.22 -22.67 2.85
N ALA A 157 -2.93 -21.57 2.58
CA ALA A 157 -2.83 -20.33 3.36
C ALA A 157 -3.27 -20.52 4.82
N LEU A 158 -4.34 -21.27 5.05
CA LEU A 158 -4.78 -21.66 6.40
C LEU A 158 -3.74 -22.54 7.10
N LYS A 159 -3.20 -23.55 6.40
CA LYS A 159 -2.16 -24.42 6.95
C LYS A 159 -0.90 -23.64 7.32
N ARG A 160 -0.50 -22.66 6.50
CA ARG A 160 0.62 -21.78 6.79
C ARG A 160 0.38 -20.97 8.07
N ALA A 161 -0.83 -20.43 8.27
CA ALA A 161 -1.16 -19.73 9.52
C ALA A 161 -1.13 -20.68 10.73
N GLU A 162 -1.63 -21.90 10.57
CA GLU A 162 -1.56 -22.97 11.57
C GLU A 162 -0.12 -23.40 11.90
N GLU A 163 0.78 -23.40 10.93
CA GLU A 163 2.21 -23.71 11.13
C GLU A 163 2.96 -22.59 11.87
N ILE A 164 2.55 -21.32 11.68
CA ILE A 164 3.19 -20.17 12.32
C ILE A 164 2.69 -19.97 13.77
N ALA A 165 1.41 -20.24 14.04
CA ALA A 165 0.81 -19.97 15.34
C ALA A 165 1.54 -20.64 16.55
N PRO A 166 2.00 -21.90 16.48
CA PRO A 166 2.71 -22.57 17.57
C PRO A 166 4.03 -21.93 17.97
N PHE A 167 4.60 -21.05 17.13
CA PHE A 167 5.82 -20.34 17.53
C PHE A 167 5.58 -19.39 18.70
N GLY A 168 4.33 -18.96 18.95
CA GLY A 168 3.98 -18.11 20.09
C GLY A 168 4.65 -16.73 20.08
N MET A 169 5.29 -16.35 18.98
CA MET A 169 6.09 -15.12 18.91
C MET A 169 5.22 -13.86 18.87
N GLY A 170 3.95 -13.98 18.47
CA GLY A 170 2.99 -12.88 18.51
C GLY A 170 2.56 -12.45 19.92
N GLU A 171 2.84 -13.25 20.95
CA GLU A 171 2.49 -12.97 22.35
C GLU A 171 3.63 -12.28 23.12
N VAL A 172 4.80 -12.12 22.50
CA VAL A 172 5.95 -11.47 23.13
C VAL A 172 5.67 -9.97 23.28
N ASP A 173 5.85 -9.45 24.50
CA ASP A 173 5.71 -8.02 24.76
C ASP A 173 6.88 -7.24 24.14
N LEU A 174 6.57 -6.47 23.09
CA LEU A 174 7.52 -5.64 22.36
C LEU A 174 7.29 -4.15 22.59
N SER A 175 6.50 -3.76 23.60
CA SER A 175 6.13 -2.37 23.89
C SER A 175 7.34 -1.45 24.11
N ALA A 176 8.44 -1.99 24.65
CA ALA A 176 9.69 -1.27 24.87
C ALA A 176 10.48 -0.97 23.58
N ILE A 177 10.14 -1.63 22.46
CA ILE A 177 10.87 -1.51 21.19
C ILE A 177 10.13 -0.56 20.25
N PRO A 178 10.81 0.48 19.71
CA PRO A 178 10.17 1.39 18.77
C PRO A 178 9.64 0.63 17.52
N PRO A 179 8.36 0.81 17.13
CA PRO A 179 7.73 0.03 16.06
C PRO A 179 8.47 0.11 14.72
N ARG A 180 9.05 1.29 14.42
CA ARG A 180 9.85 1.49 13.22
C ARG A 180 11.08 0.58 13.17
N ARG A 181 11.78 0.42 14.29
CA ARG A 181 12.96 -0.44 14.42
C ARG A 181 12.61 -1.91 14.30
N LEU A 182 11.49 -2.30 14.90
CA LEU A 182 10.96 -3.64 14.76
C LEU A 182 10.61 -3.95 13.30
N ALA A 183 9.98 -3.01 12.59
CA ALA A 183 9.66 -3.13 11.18
C ALA A 183 10.90 -3.19 10.28
N GLU A 184 11.98 -2.48 10.61
CA GLU A 184 13.26 -2.58 9.91
C GLU A 184 13.89 -3.97 10.05
N LEU A 185 13.90 -4.52 11.27
CA LEU A 185 14.42 -5.88 11.52
C LEU A 185 13.58 -6.94 10.84
N SER A 186 12.24 -6.83 10.89
CA SER A 186 11.36 -7.79 10.23
C SER A 186 11.54 -7.77 8.71
N ARG A 187 11.62 -6.59 8.09
CA ARG A 187 11.94 -6.45 6.65
C ARG A 187 13.28 -7.10 6.31
N TYR A 188 14.32 -6.82 7.10
CA TYR A 188 15.64 -7.42 6.89
C TYR A 188 15.60 -8.96 6.95
N GLY A 189 14.83 -9.53 7.88
CA GLY A 189 14.67 -10.98 7.97
C GLY A 189 13.78 -11.58 6.88
N ILE A 190 12.73 -10.88 6.44
CA ILE A 190 11.87 -11.29 5.32
C ILE A 190 12.65 -11.31 4.01
N ASP A 191 13.50 -10.31 3.74
CA ASP A 191 14.27 -10.23 2.50
C ASP A 191 15.53 -11.10 2.55
N GLY A 192 16.10 -11.29 3.75
CA GLY A 192 17.32 -12.04 3.98
C GLY A 192 17.22 -13.52 3.60
N LYS A 193 18.31 -14.08 3.06
CA LYS A 193 18.45 -15.54 2.91
C LYS A 193 18.82 -16.16 4.25
N ALA A 194 18.33 -17.37 4.53
CA ALA A 194 18.67 -18.09 5.75
C ALA A 194 20.20 -18.24 5.97
N SER A 195 20.98 -18.41 4.89
CA SER A 195 22.45 -18.47 4.98
C SER A 195 23.09 -17.17 5.44
N LEU A 196 22.58 -16.02 5.01
CA LEU A 196 23.04 -14.70 5.45
C LEU A 196 22.69 -14.47 6.91
N LEU A 197 21.48 -14.83 7.31
CA LEU A 197 21.02 -14.66 8.69
C LEU A 197 21.84 -15.52 9.68
N ARG A 198 22.28 -16.71 9.25
CA ARG A 198 23.17 -17.58 10.05
C ARG A 198 24.54 -16.97 10.34
N GLN A 199 25.03 -16.05 9.50
CA GLN A 199 26.35 -15.43 9.68
C GLN A 199 26.36 -14.36 10.79
N HIS A 200 25.19 -13.89 11.22
CA HIS A 200 25.09 -12.93 12.32
C HIS A 200 25.36 -13.61 13.67
N GLY A 201 25.94 -12.83 14.59
CA GLY A 201 26.03 -13.20 16.00
C GLY A 201 24.64 -13.43 16.62
N ASP A 202 24.60 -14.23 17.69
CA ASP A 202 23.35 -14.78 18.24
C ASP A 202 22.30 -13.72 18.58
N CYS A 203 22.69 -12.62 19.22
CA CYS A 203 21.77 -11.55 19.61
C CYS A 203 21.09 -10.93 18.38
N ARG A 204 21.88 -10.51 17.38
CA ARG A 204 21.35 -9.96 16.13
C ARG A 204 20.51 -10.97 15.36
N ARG A 205 20.98 -12.21 15.26
CA ARG A 205 20.30 -13.29 14.53
C ARG A 205 18.92 -13.55 15.14
N LEU A 206 18.85 -13.78 16.45
CA LEU A 206 17.59 -14.06 17.14
C LEU A 206 16.66 -12.85 17.19
N ALA A 207 17.18 -11.64 17.41
CA ALA A 207 16.38 -10.41 17.34
C ALA A 207 15.70 -10.25 15.98
N THR A 208 16.44 -10.51 14.89
CA THR A 208 15.92 -10.44 13.52
C THR A 208 14.84 -11.51 13.29
N LEU A 209 15.09 -12.75 13.73
CA LEU A 209 14.15 -13.87 13.55
C LEU A 209 12.89 -13.69 14.38
N LEU A 210 13.01 -13.19 15.60
CA LEU A 210 11.88 -12.80 16.45
C LEU A 210 11.03 -11.73 15.75
N ALA A 211 11.63 -10.63 15.32
CA ALA A 211 10.92 -9.57 14.60
C ALA A 211 10.22 -10.10 13.34
N THR A 212 10.86 -11.03 12.63
CA THR A 212 10.29 -11.68 11.45
C THR A 212 9.10 -12.57 11.79
N ALA A 213 9.21 -13.40 12.83
CA ALA A 213 8.15 -14.30 13.26
C ALA A 213 6.92 -13.54 13.78
N VAL A 214 7.16 -12.48 14.58
CA VAL A 214 6.11 -11.55 15.04
C VAL A 214 5.40 -10.92 13.85
N HIS A 215 6.14 -10.52 12.80
CA HIS A 215 5.55 -9.96 11.59
C HIS A 215 4.76 -10.98 10.77
N LEU A 216 5.26 -12.22 10.63
CA LEU A 216 4.64 -13.26 9.83
C LEU A 216 3.32 -13.78 10.42
N THR A 217 3.17 -13.73 11.75
CA THR A 217 1.99 -14.24 12.47
C THR A 217 0.68 -13.58 12.00
N PRO A 218 0.48 -12.26 12.16
CA PRO A 218 -0.72 -11.59 11.64
C PRO A 218 -0.76 -11.62 10.10
N ARG A 219 0.39 -11.48 9.44
CA ARG A 219 0.46 -11.45 7.97
C ARG A 219 -0.10 -12.71 7.31
N ALA A 220 0.14 -13.89 7.90
CA ALA A 220 -0.36 -15.16 7.38
C ALA A 220 -1.88 -15.30 7.55
N VAL A 221 -2.43 -14.81 8.66
CA VAL A 221 -3.88 -14.74 8.88
C VAL A 221 -4.51 -13.77 7.88
N ASP A 222 -3.94 -12.58 7.71
CA ASP A 222 -4.41 -11.59 6.74
C ASP A 222 -4.37 -12.13 5.30
N ASP A 223 -3.31 -12.86 4.94
CA ASP A 223 -3.23 -13.53 3.63
C ASP A 223 -4.38 -14.52 3.40
N ALA A 224 -4.73 -15.31 4.42
CA ALA A 224 -5.82 -16.26 4.35
C ALA A 224 -7.19 -15.56 4.25
N LEU A 225 -7.42 -14.50 5.05
CA LEU A 225 -8.65 -13.72 5.02
C LEU A 225 -8.84 -13.01 3.67
N ASN A 226 -7.80 -12.32 3.18
CA ASN A 226 -7.83 -11.66 1.87
C ASN A 226 -8.12 -12.66 0.73
N LEU A 227 -7.51 -13.84 0.77
CA LEU A 227 -7.76 -14.88 -0.22
C LEU A 227 -9.20 -15.41 -0.15
N LEU A 228 -9.74 -15.59 1.06
CA LEU A 228 -11.12 -16.01 1.28
C LEU A 228 -12.12 -15.01 0.70
N GLU A 229 -11.93 -13.72 0.99
CA GLU A 229 -12.80 -12.65 0.48
C GLU A 229 -12.88 -12.68 -1.05
N VAL A 230 -11.72 -12.77 -1.71
CA VAL A 230 -11.65 -12.81 -3.17
C VAL A 230 -12.27 -14.11 -3.71
N LEU A 231 -12.12 -15.24 -3.02
CA LEU A 231 -12.77 -16.50 -3.41
C LEU A 231 -14.28 -16.43 -3.31
N ILE A 232 -14.83 -15.87 -2.22
CA ILE A 232 -16.26 -15.70 -2.04
C ILE A 232 -16.82 -14.81 -3.15
N ALA A 233 -16.20 -13.65 -3.37
CA ALA A 233 -16.62 -12.71 -4.40
C ALA A 233 -16.60 -13.34 -5.80
N THR A 234 -15.50 -13.98 -6.18
CA THR A 234 -15.28 -14.41 -7.57
C THR A 234 -15.83 -15.80 -7.90
N LYS A 235 -15.79 -16.76 -6.96
CA LYS A 235 -16.16 -18.15 -7.22
C LYS A 235 -17.56 -18.51 -6.76
N LEU A 236 -18.10 -17.79 -5.77
CA LEU A 236 -19.45 -18.04 -5.25
C LEU A 236 -20.43 -16.99 -5.75
N LEU A 237 -20.23 -15.71 -5.37
CA LEU A 237 -21.19 -14.64 -5.67
C LEU A 237 -21.28 -14.36 -7.17
N ALA A 238 -20.16 -14.05 -7.83
CA ALA A 238 -20.17 -13.78 -9.26
C ALA A 238 -20.62 -14.99 -10.10
N ARG A 239 -20.41 -16.21 -9.63
CA ARG A 239 -20.91 -17.42 -10.30
C ARG A 239 -22.43 -17.52 -10.16
N ALA A 240 -22.96 -17.33 -8.95
CA ALA A 240 -24.39 -17.36 -8.69
C ALA A 240 -25.13 -16.26 -9.48
N GLU A 241 -24.56 -15.06 -9.56
CA GLU A 241 -25.10 -13.96 -10.37
C GLU A 241 -25.16 -14.32 -11.86
N ARG A 242 -24.10 -14.90 -12.42
CA ARG A 242 -24.08 -15.33 -13.83
C ARG A 242 -25.09 -16.43 -14.12
N GLU A 243 -25.20 -17.43 -13.25
CA GLU A 243 -26.21 -18.49 -13.41
C GLU A 243 -27.62 -17.92 -13.31
N THR A 244 -27.86 -17.01 -12.35
CA THR A 244 -29.15 -16.32 -12.21
C THR A 244 -29.47 -15.47 -13.45
N ALA A 245 -28.50 -14.75 -14.00
CA ALA A 245 -28.67 -13.96 -15.22
C ALA A 245 -28.97 -14.88 -16.41
N LYS A 246 -28.29 -16.01 -16.53
CA LYS A 246 -28.53 -17.02 -17.57
C LYS A 246 -29.91 -17.64 -17.46
N GLU A 247 -30.39 -17.94 -16.25
CA GLU A 247 -31.76 -18.40 -16.02
C GLU A 247 -32.80 -17.35 -16.41
N LYS A 248 -32.60 -16.08 -16.01
CA LYS A 248 -33.48 -14.97 -16.43
C LYS A 248 -33.55 -14.87 -17.95
N LEU A 249 -32.40 -14.92 -18.64
CA LEU A 249 -32.36 -14.89 -20.11
C LEU A 249 -33.14 -16.04 -20.75
N LYS A 250 -33.10 -17.25 -20.18
CA LYS A 250 -33.91 -18.39 -20.67
C LYS A 250 -35.42 -18.16 -20.54
N THR A 251 -35.87 -17.36 -19.57
CA THR A 251 -37.30 -17.10 -19.34
C THR A 251 -37.87 -15.99 -20.25
N LEU A 252 -37.02 -15.10 -20.79
CA LEU A 252 -37.46 -13.96 -21.60
C LEU A 252 -38.32 -14.35 -22.81
N PRO A 253 -37.97 -15.36 -23.64
CA PRO A 253 -38.78 -15.71 -24.80
C PRO A 253 -40.19 -16.21 -24.42
N GLY A 254 -40.35 -16.82 -23.24
CA GLY A 254 -41.65 -17.25 -22.74
C GLY A 254 -42.52 -16.07 -22.32
N VAL A 255 -41.91 -15.07 -21.67
CA VAL A 255 -42.56 -13.81 -21.28
C VAL A 255 -42.95 -12.99 -22.50
N GLU A 256 -42.09 -12.90 -23.51
CA GLU A 256 -42.37 -12.22 -24.78
C GLU A 256 -43.58 -12.84 -25.49
N ARG A 257 -43.60 -14.17 -25.65
CA ARG A 257 -44.74 -14.87 -26.26
C ARG A 257 -46.05 -14.68 -25.49
N ALA A 258 -46.00 -14.77 -24.16
CA ALA A 258 -47.18 -14.57 -23.32
C ALA A 258 -47.70 -13.12 -23.40
N SER A 259 -46.80 -12.15 -23.43
CA SER A 259 -47.13 -10.73 -23.59
C SER A 259 -47.71 -10.44 -24.97
N ALA A 260 -47.17 -11.04 -26.04
CA ALA A 260 -47.70 -10.90 -27.39
C ALA A 260 -49.12 -11.45 -27.53
N LYS A 261 -49.41 -12.62 -26.93
CA LYS A 261 -50.77 -13.19 -26.90
C LYS A 261 -51.76 -12.27 -26.18
N LEU A 262 -51.37 -11.70 -25.04
CA LEU A 262 -52.22 -10.73 -24.35
C LEU A 262 -52.40 -9.43 -25.14
N ALA A 263 -51.34 -8.90 -25.74
CA ALA A 263 -51.42 -7.70 -26.56
C ALA A 263 -52.39 -7.90 -27.73
N ALA A 264 -52.31 -9.03 -28.43
CA ALA A 264 -53.24 -9.37 -29.52
C ALA A 264 -54.70 -9.43 -29.03
N ALA A 265 -54.95 -10.09 -27.90
CA ALA A 265 -56.30 -10.18 -27.33
C ALA A 265 -56.85 -8.81 -26.88
N PHE A 266 -56.03 -7.99 -26.23
CA PHE A 266 -56.45 -6.65 -25.79
C PHE A 266 -56.62 -5.68 -26.95
N GLN A 267 -55.83 -5.80 -28.02
CA GLN A 267 -56.01 -4.98 -29.22
C GLN A 267 -57.38 -5.22 -29.84
N ILE A 268 -57.89 -6.46 -29.82
CA ILE A 268 -59.25 -6.77 -30.25
C ILE A 268 -60.27 -6.10 -29.34
N VAL A 269 -60.11 -6.20 -28.00
CA VAL A 269 -60.98 -5.51 -27.04
C VAL A 269 -61.04 -4.00 -27.30
N PHE A 270 -59.88 -3.35 -27.47
CA PHE A 270 -59.81 -1.93 -27.77
C PHE A 270 -60.49 -1.59 -29.10
N ASN A 271 -60.21 -2.34 -30.17
CA ASN A 271 -60.79 -2.06 -31.48
C ASN A 271 -62.32 -2.26 -31.52
N THR A 272 -62.84 -3.19 -30.71
CA THR A 272 -64.26 -3.56 -30.72
C THR A 272 -65.12 -2.82 -29.69
N THR A 273 -64.55 -2.35 -28.58
CA THR A 273 -65.28 -1.71 -27.48
C THR A 273 -65.13 -0.19 -27.47
N SER A 274 -64.05 0.34 -28.04
CA SER A 274 -63.79 1.79 -28.04
C SER A 274 -64.46 2.45 -29.23
N GLU A 275 -65.06 3.62 -29.00
CA GLU A 275 -65.38 4.54 -30.08
C GLU A 275 -64.07 4.97 -30.75
N GLN A 276 -63.94 4.73 -32.05
CA GLN A 276 -62.71 5.07 -32.77
C GLN A 276 -62.83 6.49 -33.30
N VAL A 277 -61.90 7.35 -32.90
CA VAL A 277 -61.79 8.72 -33.41
C VAL A 277 -60.72 8.74 -34.49
N ASP A 278 -61.12 9.02 -35.73
CA ASP A 278 -60.17 9.27 -36.80
C ASP A 278 -59.46 10.60 -36.52
N THR A 279 -58.15 10.54 -36.32
CA THR A 279 -57.34 11.69 -35.92
C THR A 279 -57.18 12.74 -37.02
N ASP A 280 -57.43 12.39 -38.28
CA ASP A 280 -57.30 13.29 -39.43
C ASP A 280 -58.64 13.94 -39.82
N THR A 281 -59.77 13.27 -39.56
CA THR A 281 -61.12 13.75 -39.95
C THR A 281 -61.99 14.15 -38.75
N GLY A 282 -61.67 13.71 -37.53
CA GLY A 282 -62.42 13.98 -36.31
C GLY A 282 -63.73 13.19 -36.18
N GLU A 283 -64.01 12.25 -37.08
CA GLU A 283 -65.21 11.40 -37.02
C GLU A 283 -65.09 10.33 -35.94
N ILE A 284 -66.17 10.14 -35.18
CA ILE A 284 -66.30 9.13 -34.13
C ILE A 284 -67.09 7.96 -34.69
N SER A 285 -66.43 6.83 -34.94
CA SER A 285 -67.07 5.59 -35.34
C SER A 285 -67.54 4.80 -34.11
N PRO A 286 -68.78 4.29 -34.10
CA PRO A 286 -69.29 3.47 -33.00
C PRO A 286 -68.50 2.15 -32.89
N PRO A 287 -68.50 1.51 -31.71
CA PRO A 287 -67.82 0.23 -31.50
C PRO A 287 -68.27 -0.82 -32.54
N GLU A 288 -67.30 -1.56 -33.11
CA GLU A 288 -67.56 -2.57 -34.17
C GLU A 288 -68.45 -3.74 -33.71
N VAL A 289 -68.70 -3.89 -32.40
CA VAL A 289 -69.45 -5.01 -31.84
C VAL A 289 -70.35 -4.52 -30.71
N GLU A 290 -71.64 -4.84 -30.78
CA GLU A 290 -72.65 -4.41 -29.80
C GLU A 290 -72.74 -5.32 -28.57
N THR A 291 -72.20 -6.55 -28.63
CA THR A 291 -72.34 -7.56 -27.56
C THR A 291 -71.02 -8.14 -27.09
N LEU A 292 -70.93 -8.39 -25.77
CA LEU A 292 -69.78 -9.01 -25.11
C LEU A 292 -69.43 -10.41 -25.69
N GLU A 293 -70.46 -11.14 -26.14
CA GLU A 293 -70.32 -12.48 -26.71
C GLU A 293 -69.59 -12.45 -28.05
N ALA A 294 -69.95 -11.52 -28.93
CA ALA A 294 -69.31 -11.37 -30.23
C ALA A 294 -67.88 -10.80 -30.13
N MET A 295 -67.59 -9.99 -29.11
CA MET A 295 -66.20 -9.58 -28.78
C MET A 295 -65.36 -10.80 -28.38
N TRP A 296 -65.88 -11.65 -27.50
CA TRP A 296 -65.17 -12.87 -27.08
C TRP A 296 -64.96 -13.87 -28.21
N GLU A 297 -65.91 -13.99 -29.13
CA GLU A 297 -65.76 -14.83 -30.32
C GLU A 297 -64.61 -14.35 -31.22
N ARG A 298 -64.49 -13.03 -31.41
CA ARG A 298 -63.37 -12.41 -32.13
C ARG A 298 -62.02 -12.60 -31.44
N ILE A 299 -61.98 -12.57 -30.10
CA ILE A 299 -60.77 -12.88 -29.33
C ILE A 299 -60.39 -14.36 -29.50
N GLU A 300 -61.36 -15.28 -29.40
CA GLU A 300 -61.13 -16.73 -29.52
C GLU A 300 -60.55 -17.13 -30.89
N GLN A 301 -60.89 -16.39 -31.95
CA GLN A 301 -60.34 -16.57 -33.30
C GLN A 301 -58.84 -16.26 -33.41
N VAL A 302 -58.32 -15.37 -32.56
CA VAL A 302 -56.91 -14.93 -32.60
C VAL A 302 -56.08 -15.58 -31.50
N VAL A 303 -56.64 -15.70 -30.30
CA VAL A 303 -56.01 -16.38 -29.15
C VAL A 303 -57.08 -17.18 -28.40
N PRO A 304 -57.02 -18.53 -28.43
CA PRO A 304 -57.95 -19.36 -27.69
C PRO A 304 -57.90 -19.09 -26.18
N ARG A 305 -59.04 -19.19 -25.48
CA ARG A 305 -59.16 -18.93 -24.02
C ARG A 305 -58.15 -19.72 -23.19
N HIS A 306 -57.89 -20.97 -23.53
CA HIS A 306 -56.92 -21.80 -22.80
C HIS A 306 -55.47 -21.32 -22.98
N GLU A 307 -55.13 -20.77 -24.15
CA GLU A 307 -53.83 -20.17 -24.38
C GLU A 307 -53.68 -18.82 -23.69
N LEU A 308 -54.76 -18.04 -23.62
CA LEU A 308 -54.81 -16.78 -22.88
C LEU A 308 -54.61 -17.02 -21.37
N ALA A 309 -55.32 -18.00 -20.81
CA ALA A 309 -55.15 -18.42 -19.42
C ALA A 309 -53.72 -18.91 -19.13
N ALA A 310 -53.13 -19.67 -20.06
CA ALA A 310 -51.74 -20.11 -19.96
C ALA A 310 -50.74 -18.95 -20.03
N ALA A 311 -50.99 -17.94 -20.88
CA ALA A 311 -50.16 -16.74 -21.00
C ALA A 311 -50.21 -15.89 -19.72
N ILE A 312 -51.40 -15.65 -19.16
CA ILE A 312 -51.59 -14.95 -17.88
C ILE A 312 -50.86 -15.68 -16.75
N ALA A 313 -51.02 -17.00 -16.66
CA ALA A 313 -50.32 -17.81 -15.65
C ALA A 313 -48.79 -17.81 -15.83
N ALA A 314 -48.28 -17.72 -17.06
CA ALA A 314 -46.86 -17.59 -17.33
C ALA A 314 -46.30 -16.24 -16.86
N LEU A 315 -47.02 -15.14 -17.08
CA LEU A 315 -46.62 -13.81 -16.64
C LEU A 315 -46.68 -13.65 -15.12
N PHE A 316 -47.70 -14.18 -14.45
CA PHE A 316 -47.75 -14.18 -12.98
C PHE A 316 -46.58 -14.95 -12.36
N ARG A 317 -46.19 -16.09 -12.95
CA ARG A 317 -45.00 -16.83 -12.53
C ARG A 317 -43.71 -16.02 -12.73
N ALA A 318 -43.59 -15.31 -13.85
CA ALA A 318 -42.44 -14.46 -14.14
C ALA A 318 -42.34 -13.24 -13.19
N ASP A 319 -43.46 -12.57 -12.90
CA ASP A 319 -43.49 -11.43 -11.97
C ASP A 319 -43.21 -11.87 -10.52
N ALA A 320 -43.77 -13.00 -10.09
CA ALA A 320 -43.46 -13.58 -8.78
C ALA A 320 -41.95 -13.88 -8.64
N ALA A 321 -41.33 -14.48 -9.67
CA ALA A 321 -39.89 -14.72 -9.70
C ALA A 321 -39.07 -13.41 -9.68
N ALA A 322 -39.51 -12.37 -10.41
CA ALA A 322 -38.84 -11.07 -10.44
C ALA A 322 -38.92 -10.33 -9.10
N ARG A 323 -40.07 -10.38 -8.40
CA ARG A 323 -40.25 -9.77 -7.07
C ARG A 323 -39.39 -10.44 -6.00
N LEU A 324 -39.30 -11.77 -6.03
CA LEU A 324 -38.39 -12.54 -5.17
C LEU A 324 -36.92 -12.17 -5.41
N GLY A 325 -36.54 -11.98 -6.68
CA GLY A 325 -35.20 -11.50 -7.05
C GLY A 325 -34.88 -10.10 -6.53
N ARG A 326 -35.81 -9.14 -6.61
CA ARG A 326 -35.62 -7.76 -6.13
C ARG A 326 -35.44 -7.69 -4.60
N ARG A 327 -36.20 -8.46 -3.83
CA ARG A 327 -36.05 -8.51 -2.37
C ARG A 327 -34.69 -9.09 -1.92
N ARG A 328 -34.13 -10.04 -2.67
CA ARG A 328 -32.80 -10.60 -2.38
C ARG A 328 -31.65 -9.67 -2.79
N GLY A 329 -31.81 -8.88 -3.85
CA GLY A 329 -30.80 -7.90 -4.29
C GLY A 329 -30.67 -6.68 -3.38
N MET A 330 -31.69 -6.35 -2.59
CA MET A 330 -31.66 -5.24 -1.62
C MET A 330 -30.97 -5.58 -0.29
N ALA A 331 -30.64 -6.86 -0.06
CA ALA A 331 -30.04 -7.34 1.19
C ALA A 331 -28.51 -7.53 1.12
N VAL A 332 -27.86 -7.09 0.04
CA VAL A 332 -26.40 -7.00 -0.01
C VAL A 332 -26.02 -5.56 0.34
N PRO A 333 -25.50 -5.28 1.56
CA PRO A 333 -24.99 -3.95 1.84
C PRO A 333 -23.89 -3.65 0.84
N ALA A 334 -23.89 -2.43 0.30
CA ALA A 334 -22.85 -1.91 -0.57
C ALA A 334 -21.49 -1.90 0.18
N GLY A 335 -20.82 -3.05 0.18
CA GLY A 335 -19.43 -3.18 0.57
C GLY A 335 -18.61 -2.32 -0.38
N HIS A 336 -17.88 -1.37 0.19
CA HIS A 336 -17.05 -0.43 -0.54
C HIS A 336 -16.14 -1.20 -1.50
N SER A 337 -16.32 -0.97 -2.80
CA SER A 337 -15.42 -1.51 -3.82
C SER A 337 -14.07 -0.79 -3.72
N VAL A 338 -13.22 -1.24 -2.80
CA VAL A 338 -11.80 -0.92 -2.87
C VAL A 338 -11.27 -1.64 -4.11
N ARG A 339 -11.09 -0.88 -5.19
CA ARG A 339 -10.39 -1.34 -6.39
C ARG A 339 -8.94 -1.63 -6.01
N HIS A 340 -8.67 -2.82 -5.49
CA HIS A 340 -7.30 -3.32 -5.43
C HIS A 340 -6.87 -3.67 -6.86
N ARG A 341 -6.14 -2.74 -7.47
CA ARG A 341 -5.29 -3.01 -8.63
C ARG A 341 -4.35 -4.15 -8.21
N ALA A 342 -4.54 -5.33 -8.77
CA ALA A 342 -3.63 -6.45 -8.59
C ALA A 342 -2.26 -6.02 -9.10
N VAL A 343 -1.37 -5.61 -8.19
CA VAL A 343 0.05 -5.48 -8.48
C VAL A 343 0.61 -6.89 -8.41
N VAL A 344 0.74 -7.51 -9.58
CA VAL A 344 1.60 -8.68 -9.76
C VAL A 344 3.03 -8.20 -9.52
N PRO A 345 3.80 -8.77 -8.58
CA PRO A 345 5.19 -8.41 -8.45
C PRO A 345 5.97 -9.01 -9.63
N GLU A 346 6.44 -8.15 -10.53
CA GLU A 346 7.46 -8.52 -11.52
C GLU A 346 8.75 -8.90 -10.79
N ALA A 347 9.28 -10.07 -11.13
CA ALA A 347 10.59 -10.52 -10.66
C ALA A 347 11.71 -9.65 -11.28
N PRO A 348 12.78 -9.30 -10.54
CA PRO A 348 13.87 -8.52 -11.10
C PRO A 348 14.73 -9.39 -12.03
N GLY A 349 14.62 -9.13 -13.33
CA GLY A 349 15.56 -9.63 -14.34
C GLY A 349 16.88 -8.86 -14.26
N HIS A 350 17.96 -9.58 -13.95
CA HIS A 350 19.32 -9.08 -14.08
C HIS A 350 19.73 -8.90 -15.55
N GLY A 351 20.36 -7.76 -15.87
CA GLY A 351 21.47 -7.74 -16.83
C GLY A 351 21.31 -6.87 -18.08
N GLY A 352 21.85 -5.65 -18.01
CA GLY A 352 22.70 -5.08 -19.06
C GLY A 352 22.03 -4.24 -20.17
N ARG A 353 22.28 -2.93 -20.16
CA ARG A 353 23.35 -2.27 -20.93
C ARG A 353 23.18 -0.76 -20.88
N LEU A 354 24.26 -0.10 -20.47
CA LEU A 354 24.49 1.33 -20.61
C LEU A 354 24.34 1.74 -22.09
N ARG A 355 23.49 2.72 -22.36
CA ARG A 355 23.66 3.62 -23.51
C ARG A 355 23.56 5.06 -23.03
N ARG A 356 24.71 5.75 -23.09
CA ARG A 356 24.82 7.20 -23.13
C ARG A 356 24.23 7.70 -24.45
N CYS A 357 23.56 8.85 -24.41
CA CYS A 357 23.58 9.87 -25.46
C CYS A 357 23.30 11.26 -24.84
N PRO A 358 23.70 12.36 -25.50
CA PRO A 358 24.29 13.52 -24.83
C PRO A 358 23.41 14.79 -24.82
N GLY A 359 23.71 15.64 -23.82
CA GLY A 359 23.78 17.12 -23.82
C GLY A 359 22.83 18.00 -24.66
N GLY A 360 22.20 18.98 -23.97
CA GLY A 360 22.07 20.36 -24.47
C GLY A 360 20.72 21.06 -24.22
N PRO A 361 20.67 22.41 -24.08
CA PRO A 361 19.88 23.08 -23.03
C PRO A 361 18.85 24.13 -23.51
N ALA A 362 18.00 24.59 -22.57
CA ALA A 362 17.20 25.86 -22.48
C ALA A 362 15.84 25.51 -21.83
N GLY A 363 15.17 26.22 -20.92
CA GLY A 363 15.22 27.54 -20.30
C GLY A 363 13.95 27.61 -19.40
N PRO A 364 13.77 28.61 -18.51
CA PRO A 364 12.80 28.51 -17.41
C PRO A 364 11.44 29.15 -17.76
N GLU A 365 10.35 28.44 -17.51
CA GLU A 365 9.01 29.04 -17.42
C GLU A 365 8.50 28.88 -15.98
N GLY A 366 8.30 30.02 -15.33
CA GLY A 366 7.75 30.12 -13.98
C GLY A 366 6.23 30.03 -13.99
N VAL A 367 5.70 29.42 -12.94
CA VAL A 367 4.39 29.73 -12.36
C VAL A 367 4.49 29.33 -10.89
N GLU A 368 4.49 30.31 -9.97
CA GLU A 368 4.08 30.01 -8.60
C GLU A 368 3.17 31.12 -8.07
N VAL A 369 2.06 30.64 -7.53
CA VAL A 369 0.84 31.34 -7.15
C VAL A 369 1.00 31.84 -5.72
N ALA A 370 0.84 33.15 -5.50
CA ALA A 370 0.73 33.72 -4.17
C ALA A 370 -0.70 33.51 -3.64
N ALA A 371 -0.83 32.70 -2.60
CA ALA A 371 -2.04 32.62 -1.78
C ALA A 371 -1.89 33.54 -0.57
N ALA A 372 -2.78 34.53 -0.49
CA ALA A 372 -3.02 35.35 0.68
C ALA A 372 -3.78 34.55 1.74
N SER A 373 -3.43 34.74 3.01
CA SER A 373 -4.31 34.40 4.14
C SER A 373 -4.24 35.53 5.16
N ASP A 374 -5.25 36.39 5.11
CA ASP A 374 -5.69 37.26 6.19
C ASP A 374 -6.42 36.44 7.27
N GLY A 375 -6.45 36.98 8.48
CA GLY A 375 -7.04 36.43 9.69
C GLY A 375 -8.58 36.25 9.66
N PRO A 376 -9.18 36.05 10.84
CA PRO A 376 -9.30 37.13 11.83
C PRO A 376 -8.58 36.90 13.16
#